data_AF-A0A238ZZE7-F1
#
_entry.id   AF-A0A238ZZE7-F1
#
_cell.length_a   1.000
_cell.length_b   1.000
_cell.length_c   1.000
_cell.angle_alpha   90.00
_cell.angle_beta   90.00
_cell.angle_gamma   90.00
#
_symmetry.space_group_name_H-M   'P 1'
#
loop_
_entity.id
_entity.type
_entity.pdbx_description
1 polymer ?
#
loop_
_entity_poly.entity_id
_entity_poly.type
_entity_poly.pdbx_seq_one_letter_code
_entity_poly.pdbx_strand_id
1 'polypeptide(L)'
;MSEFDTVMSERSDFELYEIIYYKEGSYKPEALVAAKNEFNARAISSEKIAQFEQKIQKANQLKLEKEKEKTELKNKAISYGKFLIPTEKDTLPKTILSLCIFLSISYIYYLFNDIRMIIAFFEDIANWDLSYIEYLFPYILFPIGIYGLWKSKKYGWYLIVGLQTYLAFSTIYSGIISYKYSMESTGGLSTILDTLIPRPTILSIILRFVVLFGIVYFLNRIKVLEIFKIKRTNGLLFVLVVFALTSILWWGLD
;
A
#
# COMPACT_ATOMS: atom_id res chain seq x y z
N MET A 1 34.89 -42.06 27.68
CA MET A 1 33.94 -41.69 26.62
C MET A 1 33.85 -40.18 26.62
N SER A 2 34.18 -39.51 25.52
CA SER A 2 34.10 -38.04 25.45
C SER A 2 32.63 -37.60 25.30
N GLU A 3 32.32 -36.36 25.67
CA GLU A 3 30.97 -35.78 25.49
C GLU A 3 30.53 -35.85 24.02
N PHE A 4 31.46 -35.66 23.08
CA PHE A 4 31.19 -35.77 21.64
C PHE A 4 30.86 -37.19 21.19
N ASP A 5 31.48 -38.21 21.79
CA ASP A 5 31.16 -39.62 21.46
C ASP A 5 29.72 -39.95 21.87
N THR A 6 29.30 -39.50 23.07
CA THR A 6 27.91 -39.68 23.54
C THR A 6 26.92 -38.99 22.62
N VAL A 7 27.16 -37.72 22.27
CA VAL A 7 26.26 -36.95 21.39
C VAL A 7 26.19 -37.55 19.98
N MET A 8 27.30 -38.06 19.44
CA MET A 8 27.30 -38.68 18.10
C MET A 8 26.66 -40.07 18.10
N SER A 9 26.75 -40.82 19.21
CA SER A 9 26.06 -42.10 19.35
C SER A 9 24.53 -41.99 19.29
N GLU A 10 23.96 -40.86 19.71
CA GLU A 10 22.52 -40.59 19.67
C GLU A 10 22.02 -40.14 18.29
N ARG A 11 22.92 -39.76 17.37
CA ARG A 11 22.56 -39.29 16.02
C ARG A 11 22.20 -40.45 15.11
N SER A 12 21.29 -40.19 14.17
CA SER A 12 20.95 -41.15 13.12
C SER A 12 22.07 -41.32 12.09
N ASP A 13 22.11 -42.48 11.42
CA ASP A 13 23.07 -42.78 10.35
C ASP A 13 23.12 -41.69 9.27
N PHE A 14 21.95 -41.13 8.93
CA PHE A 14 21.82 -40.04 7.96
C PHE A 14 22.41 -38.73 8.49
N GLU A 15 22.18 -38.39 9.76
CA GLU A 15 22.75 -37.18 10.36
C GLU A 15 24.27 -37.27 10.49
N LEU A 16 24.80 -38.44 10.86
CA LEU A 16 26.25 -38.68 10.89
C LEU A 16 26.86 -38.50 9.50
N TYR A 17 26.22 -39.07 8.47
CA TYR A 17 26.63 -38.89 7.07
C TYR A 17 26.58 -37.41 6.64
N GLU A 18 25.52 -36.69 6.98
CA GLU A 18 25.37 -35.27 6.65
C GLU A 18 26.43 -34.40 7.36
N ILE A 19 26.76 -34.71 8.61
CA ILE A 19 27.78 -33.99 9.40
C ILE A 19 29.16 -34.18 8.79
N ILE A 20 29.54 -35.42 8.46
CA ILE A 20 30.88 -35.77 7.97
C ILE A 20 31.15 -35.19 6.57
N TYR A 21 30.16 -35.24 5.67
CA TYR A 21 30.40 -34.95 4.24
C TYR A 21 29.84 -33.61 3.76
N TYR A 22 28.84 -33.03 4.46
CA TYR A 22 28.13 -31.83 3.97
C TYR A 22 28.08 -30.68 4.97
N LYS A 23 28.38 -30.91 6.25
CA LYS A 23 28.38 -29.88 7.30
C LYS A 23 29.71 -29.79 8.06
N GLU A 24 30.81 -30.29 7.49
CA GLU A 24 32.11 -30.37 8.17
C GLU A 24 32.52 -29.02 8.79
N GLY A 25 32.37 -27.91 8.06
CA GLY A 25 32.71 -26.56 8.53
C GLY A 25 31.81 -25.98 9.63
N SER A 26 30.74 -26.66 10.03
CA SER A 26 29.83 -26.23 11.11
C SER A 26 30.12 -26.92 12.45
N TYR A 27 31.09 -27.83 12.51
CA TYR A 27 31.40 -28.64 13.69
C TYR A 27 32.86 -28.49 14.11
N LYS A 28 33.11 -28.71 15.41
CA LYS A 28 34.47 -28.75 15.95
C LYS A 28 35.21 -30.02 15.47
N PRO A 29 36.54 -29.99 15.30
CA PRO A 29 37.32 -31.15 14.86
C PRO A 29 37.10 -32.40 15.70
N GLU A 30 36.99 -32.26 17.01
CA GLU A 30 36.76 -33.37 17.95
C GLU A 30 35.40 -34.05 17.71
N ALA A 31 34.38 -33.26 17.36
CA ALA A 31 33.06 -33.76 17.02
C ALA A 31 33.05 -34.50 15.66
N LEU A 32 33.86 -34.05 14.70
CA LEU A 32 34.02 -34.71 13.41
C LEU A 32 34.74 -36.05 13.54
N VAL A 33 35.73 -36.14 14.43
CA VAL A 33 36.43 -37.39 14.75
C VAL A 33 35.47 -38.37 15.42
N ALA A 34 34.72 -37.94 16.44
CA ALA A 34 33.69 -38.76 17.09
C ALA A 34 32.63 -39.25 16.09
N ALA A 35 32.15 -38.37 15.20
CA ALA A 35 31.19 -38.73 14.16
C ALA A 35 31.76 -39.77 13.17
N LYS A 36 33.02 -39.62 12.73
CA LYS A 36 33.68 -40.59 11.83
C LYS A 36 33.86 -41.95 12.52
N ASN A 37 34.26 -41.95 13.78
CA ASN A 37 34.45 -43.18 14.54
C ASN A 37 33.13 -43.94 14.73
N GLU A 38 32.06 -43.23 15.12
CA GLU A 38 30.72 -43.78 15.28
C GLU A 38 30.15 -44.27 13.94
N PHE A 39 30.31 -43.49 12.87
CA PHE A 39 29.85 -43.84 11.53
C PHE A 39 30.54 -45.11 11.01
N ASN A 40 31.85 -45.24 11.22
CA ASN A 40 32.62 -46.42 10.84
C ASN A 40 32.26 -47.65 11.70
N ALA A 41 32.03 -47.45 13.01
CA ALA A 41 31.63 -48.51 13.93
C ALA A 41 30.29 -49.15 13.54
N ARG A 42 29.39 -48.38 12.93
CA ARG A 42 28.07 -48.86 12.47
C ARG A 42 28.08 -49.66 11.18
N ALA A 43 29.22 -49.73 10.47
CA ALA A 43 29.40 -50.52 9.25
C ALA A 43 28.23 -50.37 8.24
N ILE A 44 27.85 -49.12 7.96
CA ILE A 44 26.68 -48.81 7.12
C ILE A 44 26.91 -49.30 5.68
N SER A 45 25.91 -49.98 5.12
CA SER A 45 26.00 -50.53 3.76
C SER A 45 26.07 -49.45 2.68
N SER A 46 26.74 -49.76 1.57
CA SER A 46 26.84 -48.88 0.40
C SER A 46 25.47 -48.49 -0.17
N GLU A 47 24.48 -49.39 -0.11
CA GLU A 47 23.10 -49.11 -0.53
C GLU A 47 22.44 -48.01 0.32
N LYS A 48 22.64 -48.02 1.64
CA LYS A 48 22.14 -46.95 2.53
C LYS A 48 22.84 -45.62 2.27
N ILE A 49 24.14 -45.63 1.99
CA ILE A 49 24.90 -44.43 1.63
C ILE A 49 24.33 -43.80 0.34
N ALA A 50 24.04 -44.61 -0.68
CA ALA A 50 23.40 -44.13 -1.91
C ALA A 50 22.01 -43.50 -1.65
N GLN A 51 21.22 -44.06 -0.73
CA GLN A 51 19.94 -43.46 -0.32
C GLN A 51 20.12 -42.11 0.39
N PHE A 52 21.18 -41.95 1.19
CA PHE A 52 21.49 -40.67 1.85
C PHE A 52 21.88 -39.60 0.85
N GLU A 53 22.74 -39.94 -0.13
CA GLU A 53 23.11 -39.04 -1.23
C GLU A 53 21.88 -38.60 -2.04
N GLN A 54 20.99 -39.53 -2.40
CA GLN A 54 19.78 -39.21 -3.14
C GLN A 54 18.84 -38.30 -2.33
N LYS A 55 18.75 -38.49 -1.01
CA LYS A 55 17.95 -37.65 -0.11
C LYS A 55 18.51 -36.23 -0.01
N ILE A 56 19.84 -36.08 0.08
CA ILE A 56 20.51 -34.77 0.09
C ILE A 56 20.34 -34.06 -1.25
N GLN A 57 20.50 -34.78 -2.38
CA GLN A 57 20.30 -34.22 -3.71
C GLN A 57 18.86 -33.71 -3.92
N LYS A 58 17.84 -34.49 -3.52
CA LYS A 58 16.43 -34.05 -3.57
C LYS A 58 16.19 -32.82 -2.69
N ALA A 59 16.74 -32.78 -1.48
CA ALA A 59 16.59 -31.65 -0.59
C ALA A 59 17.26 -30.38 -1.15
N ASN A 60 18.43 -30.52 -1.78
CA ASN A 60 19.14 -29.41 -2.42
C ASN A 60 18.40 -28.91 -3.67
N GLN A 61 17.87 -29.81 -4.51
CA GLN A 61 17.04 -29.43 -5.67
C GLN A 61 15.78 -28.67 -5.23
N LEU A 62 15.06 -29.15 -4.21
CA LEU A 62 13.87 -28.47 -3.67
C LEU A 62 14.20 -27.09 -3.09
N LYS A 63 15.35 -26.93 -2.42
CA LYS A 63 15.81 -25.61 -1.95
C LYS A 63 16.09 -24.68 -3.13
N LEU A 64 16.77 -25.19 -4.15
CA LEU A 64 17.14 -24.43 -5.34
C LEU A 64 15.89 -24.00 -6.16
N GLU A 65 14.89 -24.87 -6.27
CA GLU A 65 13.60 -24.56 -6.90
C GLU A 65 12.82 -23.50 -6.11
N LYS A 66 12.75 -23.64 -4.78
CA LYS A 66 12.11 -22.62 -3.92
C LYS A 66 12.83 -21.28 -3.96
N GLU A 67 14.15 -21.27 -4.05
CA GLU A 67 14.92 -20.05 -4.22
C GLU A 67 14.66 -19.42 -5.59
N LYS A 68 14.68 -20.22 -6.67
CA LYS A 68 14.33 -19.77 -8.02
C LYS A 68 12.94 -19.15 -8.06
N GLU A 69 11.93 -19.83 -7.50
CA GLU A 69 10.55 -19.35 -7.43
C GLU A 69 10.45 -18.04 -6.63
N LYS A 70 11.15 -17.92 -5.49
CA LYS A 70 11.23 -16.67 -4.71
C LYS A 70 11.88 -15.54 -5.51
N THR A 71 12.98 -15.81 -6.23
CA THR A 71 13.60 -14.80 -7.11
C THR A 71 12.70 -14.42 -8.28
N GLU A 72 11.99 -15.37 -8.87
CA GLU A 72 11.04 -15.08 -9.95
C GLU A 72 9.86 -14.25 -9.47
N LEU A 73 9.29 -14.57 -8.31
CA LEU A 73 8.23 -13.77 -7.67
C LEU A 73 8.72 -12.38 -7.31
N LYS A 74 9.94 -12.26 -6.75
CA LYS A 74 10.57 -10.97 -6.45
C LYS A 74 10.81 -10.16 -7.71
N ASN A 75 11.29 -10.80 -8.78
CA ASN A 75 11.53 -10.15 -10.07
C ASN A 75 10.21 -9.72 -10.73
N LYS A 76 9.16 -10.55 -10.66
CA LYS A 76 7.81 -10.19 -11.10
C LYS A 76 7.28 -9.01 -10.29
N ALA A 77 7.35 -9.04 -8.96
CA ALA A 77 6.93 -7.95 -8.10
C ALA A 77 7.71 -6.64 -8.36
N ILE A 78 9.02 -6.71 -8.60
CA ILE A 78 9.83 -5.56 -9.00
C ILE A 78 9.43 -5.05 -10.38
N SER A 79 9.13 -5.94 -11.33
CA SER A 79 8.69 -5.56 -12.67
C SER A 79 7.35 -4.84 -12.65
N TYR A 80 6.39 -5.29 -11.84
CA TYR A 80 5.11 -4.62 -11.62
C TYR A 80 5.28 -3.34 -10.79
N GLY A 81 6.15 -3.34 -9.78
CA GLY A 81 6.46 -2.17 -8.94
C GLY A 81 7.09 -1.01 -9.72
N LYS A 82 7.90 -1.30 -10.74
CA LYS A 82 8.45 -0.30 -11.67
C LYS A 82 7.39 0.40 -12.53
N PHE A 83 6.19 -0.17 -12.69
CA PHE A 83 5.06 0.53 -13.30
C PHE A 83 4.35 1.47 -12.31
N LEU A 84 4.47 1.21 -11.00
CA LEU A 84 3.72 1.90 -9.96
C LEU A 84 4.46 3.09 -9.35
N ILE A 85 5.79 3.03 -9.24
CA ILE A 85 6.62 4.09 -8.65
C ILE A 85 7.52 4.71 -9.72
N PRO A 86 7.31 5.98 -10.10
CA PRO A 86 8.15 6.64 -11.08
C PRO A 86 9.57 6.83 -10.52
N THR A 87 10.56 6.30 -11.23
CA THR A 87 12.01 6.46 -11.03
C THR A 87 12.54 7.71 -11.75
N GLU A 88 13.75 8.17 -11.40
CA GLU A 88 14.36 9.42 -11.92
C GLU A 88 14.43 9.55 -13.47
N LYS A 89 14.32 8.44 -14.20
CA LYS A 89 14.30 8.41 -15.68
C LYS A 89 12.89 8.34 -16.29
N ASP A 90 11.83 8.50 -15.50
CA ASP A 90 10.48 8.29 -16.02
C ASP A 90 9.93 9.49 -16.79
N THR A 91 9.40 9.17 -17.98
CA THR A 91 8.70 10.11 -18.86
C THR A 91 7.42 10.58 -18.19
N LEU A 92 7.09 11.87 -18.33
CA LEU A 92 5.88 12.50 -17.78
C LEU A 92 4.57 11.69 -17.95
N PRO A 93 4.31 11.00 -19.08
CA PRO A 93 3.14 10.12 -19.22
C PRO A 93 3.08 8.96 -18.21
N LYS A 94 4.22 8.37 -17.84
CA LYS A 94 4.28 7.30 -16.83
C LYS A 94 3.95 7.82 -15.44
N THR A 95 4.39 9.04 -15.10
CA THR A 95 4.03 9.67 -13.83
C THR A 95 2.53 9.94 -13.75
N ILE A 96 1.91 10.40 -14.84
CA ILE A 96 0.45 10.58 -14.90
C ILE A 96 -0.26 9.23 -14.77
N LEU A 97 0.24 8.17 -15.40
CA LEU A 97 -0.32 6.82 -15.27
C LEU A 97 -0.22 6.30 -13.82
N SER A 98 0.93 6.46 -13.18
CA SER A 98 1.12 6.12 -11.76
C SER A 98 0.15 6.89 -10.87
N LEU A 99 -0.04 8.19 -11.14
CA LEU A 99 -1.05 9.00 -10.45
C LEU A 99 -2.48 8.46 -10.67
N CYS A 100 -2.85 8.07 -11.90
CA CYS A 100 -4.15 7.44 -12.16
C CYS A 100 -4.35 6.14 -11.39
N ILE A 101 -3.30 5.31 -11.26
CA ILE A 101 -3.35 4.07 -10.50
C ILE A 101 -3.51 4.36 -9.02
N PHE A 102 -2.71 5.29 -8.47
CA PHE A 102 -2.83 5.75 -7.10
C PHE A 102 -4.25 6.24 -6.79
N LEU A 103 -4.79 7.14 -7.62
CA LEU A 103 -6.15 7.67 -7.47
C LEU A 103 -7.21 6.58 -7.60
N SER A 104 -7.04 5.61 -8.50
CA SER A 104 -7.96 4.46 -8.64
C SER A 104 -7.98 3.59 -7.39
N ILE A 105 -6.81 3.27 -6.84
CA ILE A 105 -6.69 2.46 -5.61
C ILE A 105 -7.33 3.21 -4.44
N SER A 106 -7.02 4.50 -4.28
CA SER A 106 -7.64 5.34 -3.25
C SER A 106 -9.16 5.40 -3.40
N TYR A 107 -9.66 5.60 -4.62
CA TYR A 107 -11.09 5.61 -4.93
C TYR A 107 -11.76 4.29 -4.54
N ILE A 108 -11.20 3.15 -4.94
CA ILE A 108 -11.74 1.83 -4.61
C ILE A 108 -11.76 1.62 -3.10
N TYR A 109 -10.69 2.00 -2.39
CA TYR A 109 -10.62 1.91 -0.93
C TYR A 109 -11.75 2.70 -0.25
N TYR A 110 -11.96 3.97 -0.65
CA TYR A 110 -13.05 4.79 -0.10
C TYR A 110 -14.43 4.23 -0.47
N LEU A 111 -14.63 3.80 -1.71
CA LEU A 111 -15.88 3.18 -2.15
C LEU A 111 -16.23 1.94 -1.32
N PHE A 112 -15.25 1.10 -0.99
CA PHE A 112 -15.48 -0.08 -0.15
C PHE A 112 -15.81 0.29 1.30
N ASN A 113 -15.15 1.30 1.87
CA ASN A 113 -15.45 1.74 3.23
C ASN A 113 -16.86 2.32 3.34
N ASP A 114 -17.31 3.04 2.32
CA ASP A 114 -18.56 3.77 2.34
C ASP A 114 -19.72 3.02 1.66
N ILE A 115 -19.47 1.79 1.18
CA ILE A 115 -20.45 0.99 0.43
C ILE A 115 -21.77 0.81 1.18
N ARG A 116 -21.71 0.62 2.50
CA ARG A 116 -22.91 0.47 3.35
C ARG A 116 -23.73 1.75 3.41
N MET A 117 -23.06 2.90 3.53
CA MET A 117 -23.73 4.20 3.55
C MET A 117 -24.35 4.52 2.18
N ILE A 118 -23.62 4.22 1.10
CA ILE A 118 -24.12 4.37 -0.27
C ILE A 118 -25.38 3.52 -0.46
N ILE A 119 -25.37 2.25 -0.05
CA ILE A 119 -26.55 1.37 -0.12
C ILE A 119 -27.72 1.96 0.67
N ALA A 120 -27.49 2.41 1.91
CA ALA A 120 -28.51 3.02 2.75
C ALA A 120 -29.17 4.24 2.09
N PHE A 121 -28.42 5.04 1.34
CA PHE A 121 -29.00 6.16 0.58
C PHE A 121 -29.96 5.70 -0.51
N PHE A 122 -29.69 4.58 -1.18
CA PHE A 122 -30.60 4.03 -2.19
C PHE A 122 -31.81 3.29 -1.59
N GLU A 123 -31.81 2.99 -0.30
CA GLU A 123 -32.99 2.44 0.40
C GLU A 123 -34.01 3.55 0.74
N ASP A 124 -33.57 4.81 0.88
CA ASP A 124 -34.42 5.95 1.24
C ASP A 124 -34.45 7.05 0.15
N ILE A 125 -34.64 6.64 -1.12
CA ILE A 125 -34.65 7.56 -2.28
C ILE A 125 -35.69 8.67 -2.15
N ALA A 126 -36.81 8.41 -1.48
CA ALA A 126 -37.89 9.38 -1.34
C ALA A 126 -37.50 10.63 -0.54
N ASN A 127 -36.47 10.55 0.29
CA ASN A 127 -36.03 11.62 1.19
C ASN A 127 -34.71 12.27 0.76
N TRP A 128 -34.30 12.11 -0.50
CA TRP A 128 -33.07 12.74 -0.98
C TRP A 128 -33.19 14.26 -0.99
N ASP A 129 -32.31 14.90 -0.23
CA ASP A 129 -32.01 16.33 -0.32
C ASP A 129 -30.68 16.58 -1.06
N LEU A 130 -30.25 17.85 -1.10
CA LEU A 130 -29.02 18.27 -1.77
C LEU A 130 -27.76 17.63 -1.15
N SER A 131 -27.78 17.29 0.13
CA SER A 131 -26.62 16.72 0.84
C SER A 131 -26.31 15.30 0.37
N TYR A 132 -27.33 14.51 0.02
CA TYR A 132 -27.14 13.18 -0.61
C TYR A 132 -26.45 13.31 -1.96
N ILE A 133 -26.86 14.29 -2.76
CA ILE A 133 -26.27 14.56 -4.07
C ILE A 133 -24.81 14.97 -3.89
N GLU A 134 -24.52 15.90 -2.98
CA GLU A 134 -23.15 16.33 -2.68
C GLU A 134 -22.26 15.16 -2.24
N TYR A 135 -22.79 14.25 -1.41
CA TYR A 135 -22.06 13.07 -0.97
C TYR A 135 -21.78 12.07 -2.10
N LEU A 136 -22.77 11.80 -2.97
CA LEU A 136 -22.65 10.84 -4.06
C LEU A 136 -21.84 11.38 -5.24
N PHE A 137 -21.76 12.70 -5.40
CA PHE A 137 -21.15 13.35 -6.56
C PHE A 137 -19.67 12.96 -6.78
N PRO A 138 -18.79 12.95 -5.75
CA PRO A 138 -17.43 12.44 -5.89
C PRO A 138 -17.37 11.00 -6.44
N TYR A 139 -18.30 10.12 -6.04
CA TYR A 139 -18.28 8.72 -6.47
C TYR A 139 -18.49 8.55 -7.98
N ILE A 140 -19.23 9.46 -8.60
CA ILE A 140 -19.47 9.47 -10.04
C ILE A 140 -18.35 10.21 -10.75
N LEU A 141 -17.94 11.37 -10.23
CA LEU A 141 -16.97 12.22 -10.90
C LEU A 141 -15.53 11.69 -10.85
N PHE A 142 -15.12 11.01 -9.77
CA PHE A 142 -13.75 10.49 -9.65
C PHE A 142 -13.39 9.50 -10.78
N PRO A 143 -14.19 8.45 -11.06
CA PRO A 143 -13.92 7.54 -12.17
C PRO A 143 -13.84 8.25 -13.53
N ILE A 144 -14.75 9.20 -13.79
CA ILE A 144 -14.77 9.98 -15.03
C ILE A 144 -13.51 10.85 -15.13
N GLY A 145 -13.13 11.49 -14.02
CA GLY A 145 -11.94 12.30 -13.90
C GLY A 145 -10.66 11.50 -14.13
N ILE A 146 -10.52 10.34 -13.46
CA ILE A 146 -9.37 9.44 -13.59
C ILE A 146 -9.26 8.93 -15.03
N TYR A 147 -10.36 8.50 -15.63
CA TYR A 147 -10.37 8.07 -17.02
C TYR A 147 -9.95 9.20 -17.97
N GLY A 148 -10.48 10.41 -17.77
CA GLY A 148 -10.07 11.59 -18.52
C GLY A 148 -8.58 11.93 -18.33
N LEU A 149 -8.07 11.81 -17.11
CA LEU A 149 -6.66 12.04 -16.77
C LEU A 149 -5.76 11.05 -17.52
N TRP A 150 -6.12 9.77 -17.50
CA TRP A 150 -5.41 8.71 -18.23
C TRP A 150 -5.41 8.95 -19.74
N LYS A 151 -6.55 9.38 -20.31
CA LYS A 151 -6.65 9.74 -21.73
C LYS A 151 -6.10 11.12 -22.06
N SER A 152 -5.44 11.80 -21.11
CA SER A 152 -4.86 13.14 -21.27
C SER A 152 -5.87 14.17 -21.79
N LYS A 153 -7.14 14.07 -21.36
CA LYS A 153 -8.23 14.95 -21.78
C LYS A 153 -8.40 16.12 -20.81
N LYS A 154 -8.70 17.30 -21.34
CA LYS A 154 -8.94 18.54 -20.57
C LYS A 154 -9.93 18.35 -19.42
N TYR A 155 -11.07 17.71 -19.70
CA TYR A 155 -12.11 17.50 -18.68
C TYR A 155 -11.61 16.65 -17.52
N GLY A 156 -10.73 15.66 -17.77
CA GLY A 156 -10.17 14.83 -16.71
C GLY A 156 -9.30 15.64 -15.75
N TRP A 157 -8.51 16.56 -16.28
CA TRP A 157 -7.75 17.50 -15.46
C TRP A 157 -8.67 18.38 -14.62
N TYR A 158 -9.70 19.00 -15.22
CA TYR A 158 -10.62 19.88 -14.48
C TYR A 158 -11.36 19.12 -13.37
N LEU A 159 -11.84 17.91 -13.65
CA LEU A 159 -12.54 17.09 -12.66
C LEU A 159 -11.62 16.71 -11.50
N ILE A 160 -10.43 16.18 -11.77
CA ILE A 160 -9.51 15.77 -10.71
C ILE A 160 -8.99 16.97 -9.93
N VAL A 161 -8.55 18.05 -10.60
CA VAL A 161 -8.09 19.24 -9.89
C VAL A 161 -9.22 19.89 -9.09
N GLY A 162 -10.43 19.95 -9.62
CA GLY A 162 -11.59 20.50 -8.93
C GLY A 162 -11.94 19.69 -7.68
N LEU A 163 -12.10 18.38 -7.82
CA LEU A 163 -12.40 17.48 -6.70
C LEU A 163 -11.31 17.51 -5.63
N GLN A 164 -10.03 17.44 -6.02
CA GLN A 164 -8.92 17.46 -5.08
C GLN A 164 -8.81 18.81 -4.36
N THR A 165 -9.07 19.91 -5.06
CA THR A 165 -9.11 21.26 -4.46
C THR A 165 -10.25 21.35 -3.44
N TYR A 166 -11.47 20.99 -3.84
CA TYR A 166 -12.63 20.96 -2.94
C TYR A 166 -12.33 20.11 -1.70
N LEU A 167 -11.88 18.86 -1.88
CA LEU A 167 -11.59 17.97 -0.75
C LEU A 167 -10.46 18.46 0.15
N ALA A 168 -9.42 19.09 -0.41
CA ALA A 168 -8.32 19.65 0.37
C ALA A 168 -8.83 20.74 1.33
N PHE A 169 -9.61 21.69 0.83
CA PHE A 169 -10.13 22.78 1.64
C PHE A 169 -11.27 22.33 2.56
N SER A 170 -12.17 21.45 2.11
CA SER A 170 -13.18 20.82 2.96
C SER A 170 -12.54 20.06 4.13
N THR A 171 -11.38 19.44 3.94
CA THR A 171 -10.62 18.79 5.03
C THR A 171 -10.17 19.81 6.09
N ILE A 172 -9.73 21.00 5.68
CA ILE A 172 -9.36 22.08 6.60
C ILE A 172 -10.59 22.58 7.35
N TYR A 173 -11.67 22.93 6.64
CA TYR A 173 -12.88 23.48 7.26
C TYR A 173 -13.55 22.48 8.21
N SER A 174 -13.71 21.24 7.78
CA SER A 174 -14.20 20.15 8.64
C SER A 174 -13.34 20.00 9.90
N GLY A 175 -12.01 20.07 9.76
CA GLY A 175 -11.09 20.06 10.89
C GLY A 175 -11.33 21.22 11.85
N ILE A 176 -11.37 22.46 11.36
CA ILE A 176 -11.62 23.67 12.17
C ILE A 176 -12.94 23.54 12.94
N ILE A 177 -14.00 23.10 12.26
CA ILE A 177 -15.32 22.94 12.84
C ILE A 177 -15.33 21.84 13.92
N SER A 178 -14.73 20.69 13.64
CA SER A 178 -14.59 19.60 14.63
C SER A 178 -13.85 20.06 15.88
N TYR A 179 -12.81 20.89 15.73
CA TYR A 179 -12.08 21.45 16.87
C TYR A 179 -12.87 22.54 17.61
N LYS A 180 -13.56 23.43 16.90
CA LYS A 180 -14.42 24.46 17.51
C LYS A 180 -15.51 23.83 18.39
N TYR A 181 -16.28 22.89 17.83
CA TYR A 181 -17.32 22.18 18.58
C TYR A 181 -16.76 21.39 19.76
N SER A 182 -15.56 20.82 19.62
CA SER A 182 -14.88 20.15 20.73
C SER A 182 -14.48 21.11 21.86
N MET A 183 -14.18 22.38 21.59
CA MET A 183 -13.77 23.35 22.60
C MET A 183 -14.98 24.01 23.28
N GLU A 184 -16.09 24.15 22.57
CA GLU A 184 -17.35 24.71 23.07
C GLU A 184 -18.23 23.66 23.80
N SER A 185 -17.88 22.36 23.70
CA SER A 185 -18.56 21.23 24.36
C SER A 185 -18.31 21.21 25.88
N THR A 186 -18.95 22.12 26.62
CA THR A 186 -19.07 22.03 28.08
C THR A 186 -20.28 21.16 28.45
N GLY A 187 -20.14 19.84 28.28
CA GLY A 187 -21.04 18.81 28.84
C GLY A 187 -22.29 18.48 28.00
N GLY A 188 -22.83 17.27 28.23
CA GLY A 188 -24.05 16.76 27.58
C GLY A 188 -23.80 15.73 26.47
N LEU A 189 -24.76 15.62 25.53
CA LEU A 189 -24.79 14.65 24.43
C LEU A 189 -23.57 14.79 23.48
N SER A 190 -22.97 15.98 23.41
CA SER A 190 -21.71 16.25 22.69
C SER A 190 -20.53 15.44 23.21
N THR A 191 -20.42 15.27 24.53
CA THR A 191 -19.38 14.45 25.19
C THR A 191 -19.53 12.97 24.85
N ILE A 192 -20.77 12.49 24.68
CA ILE A 192 -21.09 11.12 24.31
C ILE A 192 -20.78 10.90 22.82
N LEU A 193 -21.16 11.86 21.96
CA LEU A 193 -20.82 11.83 20.53
C LEU A 193 -19.30 11.89 20.30
N ASP A 194 -18.56 12.63 21.11
CA ASP A 194 -17.09 12.68 21.08
C ASP A 194 -16.43 11.32 21.38
N THR A 195 -17.09 10.47 22.16
CA THR A 195 -16.61 9.09 22.40
C THR A 195 -17.01 8.10 21.30
N LEU A 196 -18.09 8.39 20.56
CA LEU A 196 -18.59 7.53 19.47
C LEU A 196 -17.99 7.89 18.11
N ILE A 197 -17.63 9.16 17.90
CA ILE A 197 -17.04 9.68 16.66
C ILE A 197 -15.59 10.06 16.98
N PRO A 198 -14.61 9.17 16.71
CA PRO A 198 -13.21 9.44 17.02
C PRO A 198 -12.75 10.67 16.24
N ARG A 199 -12.21 11.65 16.97
CA ARG A 199 -11.76 12.91 16.40
C ARG A 199 -10.59 12.66 15.44
N PRO A 200 -10.60 13.25 14.23
CA PRO A 200 -9.43 13.21 13.37
C PRO A 200 -8.28 13.93 14.07
N THR A 201 -7.12 13.29 14.15
CA THR A 201 -5.93 13.93 14.71
C THR A 201 -5.48 15.10 13.82
N ILE A 202 -4.95 16.17 14.39
CA ILE A 202 -4.37 17.30 13.63
C ILE A 202 -3.38 16.78 12.58
N LEU A 203 -2.55 15.81 12.96
CA LEU A 203 -1.59 15.19 12.06
C LEU A 203 -2.28 14.55 10.84
N SER A 204 -3.39 13.84 11.04
CA SER A 204 -4.16 13.24 9.94
C SER A 204 -4.76 14.28 9.00
N ILE A 205 -5.24 15.41 9.54
CA ILE A 205 -5.78 16.52 8.76
C ILE A 205 -4.68 17.17 7.90
N ILE A 206 -3.52 17.48 8.51
CA ILE A 206 -2.37 18.05 7.82
C ILE A 206 -1.88 17.11 6.73
N LEU A 207 -1.70 15.82 7.03
CA LEU A 207 -1.21 14.84 6.07
C LEU A 207 -2.19 14.69 4.90
N ARG A 208 -3.49 14.60 5.18
CA ARG A 208 -4.53 14.54 4.15
C ARG A 208 -4.50 15.80 3.28
N PHE A 209 -4.43 16.98 3.86
CA PHE A 209 -4.32 18.24 3.11
C PHE A 209 -3.07 18.26 2.21
N VAL A 210 -1.90 17.90 2.74
CA VAL A 210 -0.64 17.88 1.99
C VAL A 210 -0.71 16.92 0.81
N VAL A 211 -1.31 15.73 0.98
CA VAL A 211 -1.47 14.77 -0.12
C VAL A 211 -2.42 15.32 -1.19
N LEU A 212 -3.62 15.80 -0.81
CA LEU A 212 -4.62 16.31 -1.75
C LEU A 212 -4.10 17.56 -2.50
N PHE A 213 -3.56 18.53 -1.76
CA PHE A 213 -2.98 19.74 -2.33
C PHE A 213 -1.71 19.44 -3.14
N GLY A 214 -0.91 18.46 -2.73
CA GLY A 214 0.27 18.00 -3.48
C GLY A 214 -0.10 17.48 -4.87
N ILE A 215 -1.23 16.78 -5.00
CA ILE A 215 -1.76 16.33 -6.30
C ILE A 215 -2.20 17.54 -7.14
N VAL A 216 -2.92 18.50 -6.56
CA VAL A 216 -3.32 19.75 -7.24
C VAL A 216 -2.09 20.51 -7.74
N TYR A 217 -1.08 20.66 -6.89
CA TYR A 217 0.17 21.33 -7.21
C TYR A 217 0.92 20.61 -8.34
N PHE A 218 1.04 19.28 -8.26
CA PHE A 218 1.65 18.46 -9.31
C PHE A 218 0.95 18.63 -10.66
N LEU A 219 -0.38 18.56 -10.69
CA LEU A 219 -1.19 18.70 -11.90
C LEU A 219 -1.14 20.12 -12.50
N ASN A 220 -0.80 21.14 -11.69
CA ASN A 220 -0.61 22.52 -12.14
C ASN A 220 0.83 22.85 -12.57
N ARG A 221 1.75 21.87 -12.60
CA ARG A 221 3.09 22.08 -13.19
C ARG A 221 2.98 22.37 -14.68
N ILE A 222 3.78 23.31 -15.18
CA ILE A 222 3.73 23.79 -16.58
C ILE A 222 3.76 22.63 -17.58
N LYS A 223 4.71 21.68 -17.43
CA LYS A 223 4.83 20.51 -18.30
C LYS A 223 3.59 19.61 -18.32
N VAL A 224 2.88 19.50 -17.18
CA VAL A 224 1.65 18.71 -17.07
C VAL A 224 0.51 19.43 -17.76
N LEU A 225 0.36 20.74 -17.51
CA LEU A 225 -0.67 21.56 -18.15
C LEU A 225 -0.58 21.55 -19.68
N GLU A 226 0.64 21.51 -20.22
CA GLU A 226 0.89 21.37 -21.66
C GLU A 226 0.29 20.08 -22.25
N ILE A 227 0.44 18.94 -21.56
CA ILE A 227 -0.16 17.66 -21.97
C ILE A 227 -1.69 17.79 -22.10
N PHE A 228 -2.32 18.46 -21.13
CA PHE A 228 -3.77 18.67 -21.13
C PHE A 228 -4.18 19.87 -21.99
N LYS A 229 -3.24 20.61 -22.61
CA LYS A 229 -3.50 21.83 -23.39
C LYS A 229 -4.24 22.91 -22.59
N ILE A 230 -3.85 23.10 -21.33
CA ILE A 230 -4.40 24.08 -20.39
C ILE A 230 -3.38 25.20 -20.19
N LYS A 231 -3.84 26.46 -20.25
CA LYS A 231 -2.99 27.62 -19.94
C LYS A 231 -2.78 27.73 -18.43
N ARG A 232 -1.58 28.10 -18.00
CA ARG A 232 -1.24 28.28 -16.57
C ARG A 232 -2.20 29.23 -15.84
N THR A 233 -2.57 30.34 -16.49
CA THR A 233 -3.54 31.32 -15.96
C THR A 233 -4.90 30.68 -15.70
N ASN A 234 -5.39 29.86 -16.63
CA ASN A 234 -6.68 29.20 -16.51
C ASN A 234 -6.67 28.13 -15.42
N GLY A 235 -5.57 27.39 -15.29
CA GLY A 235 -5.42 26.39 -14.23
C GLY A 235 -5.45 27.01 -12.84
N LEU A 236 -4.69 28.09 -12.64
CA LEU A 236 -4.65 28.81 -11.36
C LEU A 236 -5.99 29.48 -11.05
N LEU A 237 -6.60 30.16 -12.03
CA LEU A 237 -7.93 30.76 -11.88
C LEU A 237 -8.98 29.72 -11.49
N PHE A 238 -8.95 28.54 -12.11
CA PHE A 238 -9.87 27.45 -11.79
C PHE A 238 -9.72 26.99 -10.33
N VAL A 239 -8.49 26.77 -9.86
CA VAL A 239 -8.22 26.43 -8.45
C VAL A 239 -8.75 27.50 -7.50
N LEU A 240 -8.53 28.79 -7.81
CA LEU A 240 -9.03 29.90 -7.01
C LEU A 240 -10.57 29.96 -6.97
N VAL A 241 -11.23 29.74 -8.10
CA VAL A 241 -12.70 29.71 -8.17
C VAL A 241 -13.26 28.55 -7.34
N VAL A 242 -12.69 27.35 -7.46
CA VAL A 242 -13.14 26.19 -6.66
C VAL A 242 -12.89 26.43 -5.17
N PHE A 243 -11.74 26.99 -4.81
CA PHE A 243 -11.45 27.39 -3.43
C PHE A 243 -12.47 28.39 -2.88
N ALA A 244 -12.77 29.45 -3.64
CA ALA A 244 -13.74 30.47 -3.24
C ALA A 244 -15.14 29.88 -3.08
N LEU A 245 -15.60 29.05 -4.02
CA LEU A 245 -16.89 28.37 -3.93
C LEU A 245 -16.96 27.42 -2.72
N THR A 246 -15.89 26.68 -2.47
CA THR A 246 -15.81 25.79 -1.29
C THR A 246 -15.88 26.61 -0.01
N SER A 247 -15.17 27.74 0.05
CA SER A 247 -15.23 28.66 1.19
C SER A 247 -16.66 29.18 1.40
N ILE A 248 -17.32 29.66 0.35
CA ILE A 248 -18.70 30.17 0.44
C ILE A 248 -19.66 29.09 0.94
N LEU A 249 -19.54 27.85 0.45
CA LEU A 249 -20.37 26.74 0.90
C LEU A 249 -20.18 26.47 2.40
N TRP A 250 -18.94 26.43 2.88
CA TRP A 250 -18.67 26.13 4.29
C TRP A 250 -19.01 27.28 5.25
N TRP A 251 -18.83 28.54 4.83
CA TRP A 251 -19.10 29.72 5.68
C TRP A 251 -20.51 30.30 5.51
N GLY A 252 -21.24 29.90 4.46
CA GLY A 252 -22.63 30.31 4.23
C GLY A 252 -23.67 29.35 4.82
N LEU A 253 -23.22 28.26 5.45
CA LEU A 253 -24.07 27.29 6.16
C LEU A 253 -24.15 27.57 7.68
N ASP A 254 -23.44 28.59 8.19
CA ASP A 254 -23.62 29.20 9.52
C ASP A 254 -24.60 30.39 9.43
#